data_AF-A0A6N3V9X5-F1
#
_entry.id   AF-A0A6N3V9X5-F1
#
_cell.length_a   1.000
_cell.length_b   1.000
_cell.length_c   1.000
_cell.angle_alpha   90.00
_cell.angle_beta   90.00
_cell.angle_gamma   90.00
#
_symmetry.space_group_name_H-M   'P 1'
#
loop_
_entity.id
_entity.type
_entity.pdbx_description
1 polymer ?
#
loop_
_entity_poly.entity_id
_entity_poly.type
_entity_poly.pdbx_seq_one_letter_code
_entity_poly.pdbx_strand_id
1 'polypeptide(L)' 'MRTRRMTKEQGKRCNISRFPNFHHTGSIKGMKRMYYGNQALLVRCGAYIYNVSSEPSIYYQAK' A
#
# COMPACT_ATOMS: atom_id res chain seq x y z
N MET A 1 3.86 -9.92 8.24
CA MET A 1 3.20 -9.61 6.94
C MET A 1 4.07 -8.62 6.18
N ARG A 2 4.36 -8.89 4.90
CA ARG A 2 5.19 -7.99 4.09
C ARG A 2 4.34 -6.82 3.58
N THR A 3 4.56 -5.64 4.15
CA THR A 3 4.23 -4.35 3.54
C THR A 3 5.55 -3.76 3.07
N ARG A 4 5.62 -3.36 1.80
CA ARG A 4 6.80 -2.66 1.27
C ARG A 4 6.70 -1.16 1.51
N ARG A 5 7.81 -0.44 1.39
CA ARG A 5 7.90 1.00 1.59
C ARG A 5 8.35 1.71 0.32
N MET A 6 7.82 2.91 0.14
CA MET A 6 8.29 3.87 -0.84
C MET A 6 8.42 5.26 -0.21
N THR A 7 9.26 6.10 -0.81
CA THR A 7 9.35 7.52 -0.44
C THR A 7 8.16 8.30 -1.01
N LYS A 8 7.94 9.54 -0.52
CA LYS A 8 6.87 10.40 -1.03
C LYS A 8 7.09 10.76 -2.50
N GLU A 9 8.34 10.93 -2.91
CA GLU A 9 8.74 11.25 -4.28
C GLU A 9 8.43 10.06 -5.21
N GLN A 10 8.76 8.83 -4.79
CA GLN A 10 8.40 7.62 -5.52
C GLN A 10 6.87 7.48 -5.65
N GLY A 11 6.14 7.69 -4.55
CA GLY A 11 4.67 7.66 -4.57
C GLY A 11 4.06 8.68 -5.51
N LYS A 12 4.61 9.90 -5.56
CA LYS A 12 4.16 10.95 -6.49
C LYS A 12 4.41 10.54 -7.95
N ARG A 13 5.57 9.95 -8.27
CA ARG A 13 5.90 9.47 -9.63
C ARG A 13 4.92 8.40 -10.12
N CYS A 14 4.42 7.55 -9.23
CA CYS A 14 3.46 6.49 -9.56
C CYS A 14 1.99 6.92 -9.41
N ASN A 15 1.71 8.19 -9.13
CA ASN A 15 0.37 8.70 -8.82
C ASN A 15 -0.35 7.84 -7.75
N ILE A 16 0.34 7.51 -6.65
CA ILE A 16 -0.15 6.52 -5.68
C ILE A 16 -1.43 6.96 -4.95
N SER A 17 -1.73 8.26 -4.91
CA SER A 17 -2.93 8.80 -4.26
C SER A 17 -4.25 8.34 -4.86
N ARG A 18 -4.24 7.78 -6.09
CA ARG A 18 -5.44 7.22 -6.71
C ARG A 18 -5.87 5.87 -6.13
N PHE A 19 -5.00 5.20 -5.38
CA PHE A 19 -5.30 3.90 -4.79
C PHE A 19 -6.03 4.04 -3.45
N PRO A 20 -6.93 3.10 -3.10
CA PRO A 20 -7.49 3.00 -1.76
C PRO A 20 -6.39 2.93 -0.71
N ASN A 21 -6.55 3.64 0.39
CA ASN A 21 -5.53 3.73 1.41
C ASN A 21 -6.13 3.87 2.81
N PHE A 22 -5.28 3.67 3.82
CA PHE A 22 -5.62 3.88 5.22
C PHE A 22 -4.40 4.46 5.95
N HIS A 23 -4.64 5.14 7.07
CA HIS A 23 -3.57 5.70 7.88
C HIS A 23 -2.66 4.59 8.43
N HIS A 24 -1.36 4.86 8.55
CA HIS A 24 -0.36 3.86 8.92
C HIS A 24 -0.52 3.29 10.34
N THR A 25 -1.31 3.93 11.20
CA THR A 25 -1.68 3.43 12.53
C THR A 25 -2.80 2.39 12.48
N GLY A 26 -3.47 2.23 11.32
CA GLY A 26 -4.50 1.22 11.12
C GLY A 26 -3.95 -0.20 11.08
N SER A 27 -4.78 -1.17 11.46
CA SER A 27 -4.39 -2.58 11.50
C SER A 27 -4.30 -3.18 10.09
N ILE A 28 -3.09 -3.45 9.60
CA ILE A 28 -2.88 -4.15 8.32
C ILE A 28 -3.63 -5.50 8.29
N LYS A 29 -3.62 -6.24 9.41
CA LYS A 29 -4.26 -7.56 9.51
C LYS A 29 -5.77 -7.41 9.39
N GLY A 30 -6.33 -6.42 10.09
CA GLY A 30 -7.75 -6.07 10.02
C GLY A 30 -8.15 -5.65 8.61
N MET A 31 -7.38 -4.76 7.99
CA MET A 31 -7.66 -4.27 6.64
C MET A 31 -7.66 -5.39 5.60
N LYS A 32 -6.68 -6.30 5.67
CA LYS A 32 -6.63 -7.48 4.79
C LYS A 32 -7.80 -8.43 5.04
N ARG A 33 -8.13 -8.73 6.29
CA ARG A 33 -9.19 -9.68 6.62
C ARG A 33 -10.58 -9.16 6.24
N MET A 34 -10.85 -7.88 6.46
CA MET A 34 -12.21 -7.31 6.36
C MET A 34 -12.49 -6.66 5.00
N TYR A 35 -11.48 -6.08 4.33
CA TYR A 35 -11.73 -5.21 3.18
C TYR A 35 -10.92 -5.58 1.93
N TYR A 36 -9.63 -5.87 2.05
CA TYR A 36 -8.74 -5.98 0.88
C TYR A 36 -8.40 -7.42 0.46
N GLY A 37 -8.68 -8.40 1.30
CA GLY A 37 -8.26 -9.80 1.11
C GLY A 37 -6.86 -10.08 1.66
N ASN A 38 -6.63 -11.33 2.08
CA ASN A 38 -5.37 -11.75 2.71
C ASN A 38 -4.15 -11.62 1.78
N GLN A 39 -4.38 -11.74 0.46
CA GLN A 39 -3.36 -11.63 -0.58
C GLN A 39 -3.10 -10.19 -1.05
N ALA A 40 -3.74 -9.18 -0.44
CA ALA A 40 -3.59 -7.79 -0.88
C ALA A 40 -2.12 -7.32 -0.85
N LEU A 41 -1.72 -6.64 -1.91
CA LEU A 41 -0.41 -6.01 -2.04
C LEU A 41 -0.49 -4.59 -1.50
N LEU A 42 0.23 -4.35 -0.41
CA LEU A 42 0.17 -3.09 0.32
C LEU A 42 1.54 -2.41 0.33
N VAL A 43 1.56 -1.12 0.00
CA VAL A 43 2.76 -0.28 0.07
C VAL A 43 2.53 0.89 1.01
N ARG A 44 3.46 1.09 1.94
CA ARG A 44 3.50 2.27 2.81
C ARG A 44 4.23 3.41 2.12
N CYS A 45 3.59 4.56 2.05
CA CYS A 45 4.14 5.81 1.55
C CYS A 45 3.82 6.93 2.55
N GLY A 46 4.84 7.43 3.26
CA GLY A 46 4.66 8.40 4.35
C GLY A 46 3.76 7.88 5.49
N ALA A 47 2.69 8.64 5.77
CA ALA A 47 1.73 8.35 6.84
C ALA A 47 0.58 7.40 6.43
N TYR A 48 0.59 6.90 5.19
CA TYR A 48 -0.50 6.09 4.63
C TYR A 48 0.01 4.76 4.07
N ILE A 49 -0.88 3.78 4.01
CA ILE A 49 -0.69 2.46 3.41
C ILE A 49 -1.71 2.30 2.29
N TYR A 50 -1.23 2.03 1.09
CA TYR A 50 -2.02 1.98 -0.14
C TYR A 50 -2.18 0.54 -0.60
N ASN A 51 -3.39 0.19 -1.05
CA ASN A 51 -3.67 -1.07 -1.70
C ASN A 51 -3.40 -0.96 -3.20
N VAL A 52 -2.29 -1.55 -3.64
CA VAL A 52 -1.84 -1.54 -5.04
C VAL A 52 -2.08 -2.89 -5.73
N SER A 53 -3.03 -3.68 -5.23
CA SER A 53 -3.28 -5.04 -5.78
C SER A 53 -3.71 -5.02 -7.25
N SER A 54 -4.34 -3.94 -7.72
CA SER A 54 -4.67 -3.76 -9.12
C SER A 54 -3.46 -3.45 -10.01
N GLU A 55 -2.33 -3.04 -9.43
CA GLU A 55 -1.07 -2.78 -10.13
C GLU A 55 0.15 -3.30 -9.35
N PRO A 56 0.39 -4.62 -9.40
CA PRO A 56 1.45 -5.28 -8.63
C PRO A 56 2.86 -4.76 -8.89
N SER A 57 3.14 -4.19 -10.06
CA SER A 57 4.45 -3.63 -10.41
C SER A 57 4.92 -2.57 -9.40
N ILE A 58 4.00 -1.74 -8.89
CA ILE A 58 4.29 -0.73 -7.86
C ILE A 58 4.75 -1.39 -6.57
N TYR A 59 4.13 -2.50 -6.17
CA TYR A 59 4.57 -3.28 -5.02
C TYR A 59 5.97 -3.83 -5.23
N TYR A 60 6.26 -4.43 -6.39
CA TYR A 60 7.56 -5.04 -6.65
C TYR A 60 8.71 -4.03 -6.80
N GLN A 61 8.43 -2.79 -7.20
CA GLN A 61 9.39 -1.68 -7.25
C GLN A 61 9.67 -1.05 -5.88
N ALA A 62 8.74 -1.16 -4.92
CA ALA A 62 8.91 -0.70 -3.55
C ALA A 62 9.90 -1.60 -2.77
N LYS A 63 10.63 -1.06 -1.79
CA LYS A 63 11.62 -1.80 -0.98
C LYS A 63 11.02 -2.40 0.28
#